data_AF-A0A2V8FYP6-F1
#
_entry.id   AF-A0A2V8FYP6-F1
#
_cell.length_a   1.000
_cell.length_b   1.000
_cell.length_c   1.000
_cell.angle_alpha   90.00
_cell.angle_beta   90.00
_cell.angle_gamma   90.00
#
_symmetry.space_group_name_H-M   'P 1'
#
loop_
_entity.id
_entity.type
_entity.pdbx_description
1 polymer ?
#
loop_
_entity_poly.entity_id
_entity_poly.type
_entity_poly.pdbx_seq_one_letter_code
_entity_poly.pdbx_strand_id
1 'polypeptide(L)' 'MIIRTIDAHTAGEPLRLIVDGFPTVKGRSMLERREWVRKHADHLRRALMLEPRGHADMYGALLTEPEREGSDA' A
#
# COMPACT_ATOMS: atom_id res chain seq x y z
N MET A 1 7.68 14.60 -3.23
CA MET A 1 7.19 13.57 -2.29
C MET A 1 8.02 12.32 -2.49
N ILE A 2 8.44 11.66 -1.41
CA ILE A 2 9.24 10.43 -1.45
C ILE A 2 8.39 9.33 -0.78
N ILE A 3 8.21 8.20 -1.45
CA ILE A 3 7.57 7.00 -0.89
C ILE A 3 8.65 5.95 -0.71
N ARG A 4 8.77 5.40 0.50
CA ARG A 4 9.74 4.34 0.80
C ARG A 4 9.02 3.00 0.75
N THR A 5 9.64 2.03 0.08
CA THR A 5 9.12 0.67 -0.04
C THR A 5 10.20 -0.35 0.30
N ILE A 6 9.75 -1.53 0.72
CA ILE A 6 10.54 -2.75 0.79
C ILE A 6 9.92 -3.71 -0.21
N ASP A 7 10.71 -4.15 -1.19
CA ASP A 7 10.26 -5.14 -2.16
C ASP A 7 10.74 -6.54 -1.72
N ALA A 8 9.83 -7.50 -1.76
CA ALA A 8 10.07 -8.90 -1.43
C ALA A 8 9.34 -9.80 -2.45
N HIS A 9 9.50 -11.12 -2.32
CA HIS A 9 8.71 -12.06 -3.11
C HIS A 9 8.33 -13.30 -2.30
N THR A 10 7.22 -13.92 -2.69
CA THR A 10 6.80 -15.23 -2.17
C THR A 10 6.65 -16.17 -3.36
N ALA A 11 7.52 -17.18 -3.46
CA ALA A 11 7.53 -18.14 -4.57
C ALA A 11 7.56 -17.52 -5.99
N GLY A 12 8.15 -16.33 -6.13
CA GLY A 12 8.29 -15.60 -7.40
C GLY A 12 7.27 -14.49 -7.60
N GLU A 13 6.17 -14.50 -6.84
CA GLU A 13 5.19 -13.40 -6.86
C GLU A 13 5.75 -12.18 -6.08
N PRO A 14 5.87 -10.99 -6.70
CA PRO A 14 6.43 -9.82 -6.05
C PRO A 14 5.48 -9.25 -4.98
N LEU A 15 6.04 -8.61 -3.97
CA LEU A 15 5.32 -7.79 -3.00
C LEU A 15 6.10 -6.50 -2.75
N ARG A 16 5.48 -5.37 -3.05
CA ARG A 16 5.96 -4.05 -2.66
C ARG A 16 5.25 -3.58 -1.39
N LEU A 17 5.95 -3.63 -0.26
CA LEU A 17 5.46 -3.12 1.02
C LEU A 17 5.78 -1.62 1.14
N ILE A 18 4.74 -0.79 1.21
CA ILE A 18 4.84 0.66 1.36
C ILE A 18 4.92 0.98 2.85
N VAL A 19 6.09 1.46 3.30
CA VAL A 19 6.40 1.65 4.72
C VAL A 19 6.41 3.11 5.18
N ASP A 20 6.57 4.06 4.24
CA ASP A 20 6.58 5.50 4.56
C ASP A 20 6.26 6.35 3.31
N GLY A 21 5.80 7.59 3.53
CA GLY A 21 5.52 8.58 2.50
C GLY A 21 4.15 8.48 1.83
N PHE A 22 3.32 7.50 2.22
CA PHE A 22 1.91 7.44 1.81
C PHE A 22 1.07 8.40 2.67
N PRO A 23 0.06 9.10 2.12
CA PRO A 23 -0.80 9.97 2.91
C PRO A 23 -1.56 9.20 3.98
N THR A 24 -1.84 9.86 5.11
CA THR A 24 -2.65 9.29 6.20
C THR A 24 -4.00 8.81 5.68
N VAL A 25 -4.22 7.49 5.75
CA VAL A 25 -5.45 6.86 5.30
C VAL A 25 -6.52 6.97 6.37
N LYS A 26 -7.70 7.50 6.00
CA LYS A 26 -8.83 7.66 6.93
C LYS A 26 -9.76 6.45 6.89
N GLY A 27 -10.28 6.06 8.05
CA GLY A 27 -11.24 4.97 8.19
C GLY A 27 -11.06 4.22 9.51
N ARG A 28 -12.18 3.80 10.10
CA ARG A 28 -12.21 3.03 11.35
C ARG A 28 -12.02 1.53 11.13
N SER A 29 -12.17 1.06 9.89
CA SER A 29 -11.88 -0.34 9.49
C SER A 29 -10.97 -0.41 8.26
N MET A 30 -10.32 -1.55 8.03
CA MET A 30 -9.52 -1.81 6.82
C MET A 30 -10.33 -1.60 5.55
N LEU A 31 -11.63 -1.94 5.57
CA LEU A 31 -12.52 -1.74 4.43
C LEU A 31 -12.77 -0.25 4.15
N GLU A 32 -13.02 0.55 5.19
CA GLU A 32 -13.15 2.00 5.06
C GLU A 32 -11.84 2.64 4.58
N ARG A 33 -10.68 2.18 5.09
CA ARG A 33 -9.36 2.65 4.69
C ARG A 33 -9.06 2.32 3.23
N ARG A 34 -9.32 1.09 2.78
CA ARG A 34 -9.22 0.68 1.37
C ARG A 34 -10.08 1.58 0.48
N GLU A 35 -11.32 1.85 0.88
CA GLU A 35 -12.22 2.70 0.12
C GLU A 35 -11.73 4.15 0.05
N TRP A 36 -11.17 4.66 1.15
CA TRP A 36 -10.58 5.99 1.18
C TRP A 36 -9.40 6.10 0.21
N VAL A 37 -8.49 5.12 0.19
CA VAL A 37 -7.36 5.08 -0.76
C VAL A 37 -7.87 5.07 -2.20
N ARG A 38 -8.87 4.23 -2.50
CA ARG A 38 -9.48 4.17 -3.85
C ARG A 38 -10.03 5.52 -4.30
N LYS A 39 -10.66 6.28 -3.40
CA LYS A 39 -11.26 7.59 -3.71
C LYS A 39 -10.26 8.74 -3.78
N HIS A 40 -9.24 8.75 -2.92
CA HIS A 40 -8.41 9.94 -2.70
C HIS A 40 -6.94 9.76 -3.10
N ALA A 41 -6.44 8.53 -3.17
CA ALA A 41 -5.02 8.23 -3.34
C ALA A 41 -4.72 7.17 -4.42
N ASP A 42 -5.69 6.82 -5.28
CA ASP A 42 -5.48 5.82 -6.34
C ASP A 42 -4.36 6.22 -7.32
N HIS A 43 -4.12 7.51 -7.52
CA HIS A 43 -3.00 8.00 -8.33
C HIS A 43 -1.63 7.53 -7.78
N LEU A 44 -1.48 7.40 -6.46
CA LEU A 44 -0.26 6.86 -5.84
C LEU A 44 -0.16 5.36 -6.02
N ARG A 45 -1.27 4.62 -5.85
CA ARG A 45 -1.32 3.20 -6.16
C ARG A 45 -0.90 2.94 -7.61
N ARG A 46 -1.45 3.69 -8.58
CA ARG A 46 -1.07 3.59 -9.99
C ARG A 46 0.41 3.90 -10.20
N ALA A 47 0.93 4.96 -9.60
CA ALA A 47 2.34 5.33 -9.73
C ALA A 47 3.32 4.29 -9.15
N LEU A 48 2.89 3.48 -8.18
CA LEU A 48 3.69 2.45 -7.52
C LEU A 48 3.56 1.07 -8.17
N MET A 49 2.39 0.75 -8.73
CA MET A 49 2.09 -0.57 -9.30
C MET A 49 2.31 -0.63 -10.81
N LEU A 50 1.99 0.44 -11.54
CA LEU A 50 2.12 0.45 -12.99
C LEU A 50 3.54 0.82 -13.42
N GLU A 51 3.85 0.53 -14.68
CA GLU A 51 5.07 1.01 -15.32
C GLU A 51 5.16 2.54 -15.23
N PRO A 52 6.37 3.10 -15.06
CA PRO A 52 7.67 2.43 -15.13
C PRO A 52 8.21 1.91 -13.79
N ARG A 53 7.49 2.09 -12.67
CA ARG A 53 8.00 1.72 -11.33
C ARG A 53 7.59 0.32 -10.90
N GLY A 54 6.46 -0.17 -11.40
CA GLY A 54 6.05 -1.56 -11.31
C GLY A 54 5.91 -2.16 -12.69
N HIS A 55 4.99 -3.12 -12.83
CA HIS A 55 4.68 -3.86 -14.05
C HIS A 55 3.28 -4.47 -13.92
N ALA A 56 2.79 -5.12 -14.97
CA ALA A 56 1.43 -5.69 -15.01
C ALA A 56 1.13 -6.61 -13.81
N ASP A 57 2.11 -7.40 -13.40
CA ASP A 57 2.00 -8.36 -12.28
C ASP A 57 2.55 -7.83 -10.94
N MET A 58 2.75 -6.51 -10.78
CA MET A 58 3.22 -5.96 -9.50
C MET A 58 2.12 -6.01 -8.45
N TYR A 59 2.41 -6.58 -7.28
CA TYR A 59 1.54 -6.61 -6.12
C TYR A 59 2.02 -5.67 -5.02
N GLY A 60 1.10 -5.03 -4.28
CA GLY A 60 1.44 -4.05 -3.26
C GLY A 60 0.67 -4.22 -1.96
N ALA A 61 1.32 -3.90 -0.85
CA ALA A 61 0.71 -3.78 0.47
C ALA A 61 1.05 -2.42 1.08
N LEU A 62 0.07 -1.80 1.74
CA LEU A 62 0.26 -0.55 2.47
C LEU A 62 0.31 -0.86 3.97
N LEU A 63 1.44 -0.54 4.61
CA LEU A 63 1.56 -0.59 6.05
C LEU A 63 0.66 0.48 6.68
N THR A 64 -0.15 0.10 7.68
CA THR A 64 -1.02 1.04 8.40
C THR A 64 -0.98 0.74 9.88
N GLU A 65 -1.33 1.72 10.70
CA GLU A 65 -1.61 1.49 12.12
C GLU A 65 -2.62 0.35 12.31
N PRO A 66 -2.47 -0.48 13.35
CA PRO A 66 -3.41 -1.57 13.61
C PRO A 66 -4.85 -1.04 13.77
N GLU A 67 -5.83 -1.80 13.26
CA GLU A 67 -7.26 -1.50 13.46
C GLU A 67 -7.74 -1.97 14.84
N ARG A 68 -7.21 -3.11 15.28
CA ARG A 68 -7.68 -3.84 16.45
C ARG A 68 -6.59 -3.88 17.50
N GLU A 69 -7.02 -3.83 18.75
CA GLU A 69 -6.14 -4.10 19.90
C GLU A 69 -5.50 -5.49 19.74
N GLY A 70 -4.18 -5.56 19.95
CA GLY A 70 -3.40 -6.79 19.80
C GLY A 70 -2.96 -7.13 18.37
N SER A 71 -3.27 -6.31 17.37
CA SER A 71 -2.63 -6.42 16.04
C SER A 71 -1.33 -5.63 16.01
N ASP A 72 -0.31 -6.19 15.38
CA ASP A 72 0.94 -5.47 15.09
C ASP A 72 0.79 -4.58 13.85
N ALA A 73 1.76 -3.67 13.68
CA ALA A 73 1.95 -2.91 12.46
C ALA A 73 2.74 -3.75 11.44
#